data_AF-A0A934HC72-F1
#
_entry.id   AF-A0A934HC72-F1
#
_cell.length_a   1.000
_cell.length_b   1.000
_cell.length_c   1.000
_cell.angle_alpha   90.00
_cell.angle_beta   90.00
_cell.angle_gamma   90.00
#
_symmetry.space_group_name_H-M   'P 1'
#
loop_
_entity.id
_entity.type
_entity.pdbx_description
1 polymer ?
#
loop_
_entity_poly.entity_id
_entity_poly.type
_entity_poly.pdbx_seq_one_letter_code
_entity_poly.pdbx_strand_id
1 'polypeptide(L)'
;APADFVRTIGEALRKRAFTARFEVSAAEANNIFTVGRPLGEMERPGALLLPYCAKLKGCSLRYTNGCSRCGLCSVGQAYDLAERHGLTPIAIQNYEMLEKELAGLQRGGVRAFVGSCCEAFYAKHCADFERIGLPGILVGLDSSTCYDLGQEEKAHRGEYEGQTELNLKLLGQVVEHLTDDGR
;
A
#
# COMPACT_ATOMS: atom_id res chain seq x y z
N ALA A 1 16.77 1.36 19.05
CA ALA A 1 17.99 2.14 19.43
C ALA A 1 17.68 3.65 19.32
N PRO A 2 18.54 4.60 19.77
CA PRO A 2 18.28 6.05 19.65
C PRO A 2 17.94 6.51 18.21
N ALA A 3 18.44 5.79 17.20
CA ALA A 3 18.11 5.99 15.79
C ALA A 3 16.64 5.70 15.44
N ASP A 4 15.99 4.73 16.10
CA ASP A 4 14.56 4.46 15.91
C ASP A 4 13.71 5.61 16.44
N PHE A 5 14.07 6.17 17.61
CA PHE A 5 13.33 7.26 18.23
C PHE A 5 13.37 8.55 17.38
N VAL A 6 14.54 8.88 16.81
CA VAL A 6 14.69 10.03 15.91
C VAL A 6 13.94 9.82 14.59
N ARG A 7 13.94 8.59 14.05
CA ARG A 7 13.16 8.22 12.86
C ARG A 7 11.66 8.39 13.11
N THR A 8 11.15 7.85 14.21
CA THR A 8 9.72 7.92 14.57
C THR A 8 9.23 9.36 14.80
N ILE A 9 10.03 10.21 15.45
CA ILE A 9 9.68 11.63 15.65
C ILE A 9 9.75 12.41 14.32
N GLY A 10 10.73 12.12 13.46
CA GLY A 10 10.85 12.73 12.14
C GLY A 10 9.67 12.40 11.21
N GLU A 11 9.18 11.18 11.27
CA GLU A 11 7.97 10.75 10.54
C GLU A 11 6.71 11.45 11.05
N ALA A 12 6.54 11.54 12.37
CA ALA A 12 5.40 12.24 12.98
C ALA A 12 5.35 13.73 12.58
N LEU A 13 6.50 14.40 12.51
CA LEU A 13 6.58 15.82 12.14
C LEU A 13 6.36 16.07 10.65
N ARG A 14 6.76 15.16 9.76
CA ARG A 14 6.59 15.32 8.30
C ARG A 14 5.24 14.85 7.79
N LYS A 15 4.58 13.92 8.49
CA LYS A 15 3.14 13.66 8.33
C LYS A 15 2.31 14.93 8.55
N ARG A 16 2.76 15.90 9.36
CA ARG A 16 2.02 17.16 9.59
C ARG A 16 1.81 18.00 8.32
N ALA A 17 2.78 18.04 7.41
CA ALA A 17 2.64 18.79 6.15
C ALA A 17 1.59 18.15 5.24
N PHE A 18 1.63 16.81 5.14
CA PHE A 18 0.63 16.02 4.42
C PHE A 18 -0.77 16.14 5.06
N THR A 19 -0.88 16.00 6.39
CA THR A 19 -2.16 16.09 7.10
C THR A 19 -2.76 17.49 7.02
N ALA A 20 -1.93 18.54 7.00
CA ALA A 20 -2.39 19.91 6.81
C ALA A 20 -2.89 20.16 5.38
N ARG A 21 -2.22 19.60 4.36
CA ARG A 21 -2.62 19.77 2.95
C ARG A 21 -3.91 19.03 2.61
N PHE A 22 -4.07 17.80 3.09
CA PHE A 22 -5.15 16.90 2.69
C PHE A 22 -6.22 16.70 3.77
N GLU A 23 -6.20 17.52 4.83
CA GLU A 23 -7.11 17.44 5.98
C GLU A 23 -7.20 16.02 6.57
N VAL A 24 -6.07 15.31 6.60
CA VAL A 24 -5.98 13.93 7.09
C VAL A 24 -5.92 13.96 8.61
N SER A 25 -6.84 13.28 9.26
CA SER A 25 -6.86 13.16 10.72
C SER A 25 -5.62 12.40 11.23
N ALA A 26 -5.27 12.60 12.51
CA ALA A 26 -4.19 11.83 13.13
C ALA A 26 -4.45 10.31 13.07
N ALA A 27 -5.72 9.89 13.16
CA ALA A 27 -6.12 8.49 13.04
C ALA A 27 -5.91 7.94 11.62
N GLU A 28 -6.29 8.68 10.58
CA GLU A 28 -6.01 8.29 9.19
C GLU A 28 -4.51 8.26 8.90
N ALA A 29 -3.72 9.19 9.45
CA ALA A 29 -2.28 9.22 9.29
C ALA A 29 -1.55 8.01 9.91
N ASN A 30 -2.16 7.34 10.89
CA ASN A 30 -1.64 6.08 11.44
C ASN A 30 -1.75 4.91 10.45
N ASN A 31 -2.64 5.01 9.47
CA ASN A 31 -2.77 4.04 8.38
C ASN A 31 -1.81 4.32 7.22
N ILE A 32 -0.75 5.10 7.44
CA ILE A 32 0.30 5.34 6.45
C ILE A 32 1.62 4.78 7.00
N PHE A 33 2.12 3.75 6.33
CA PHE A 33 3.42 3.13 6.64
C PHE A 33 4.43 3.50 5.57
N THR A 34 5.65 3.81 6.00
CA THR A 34 6.76 4.23 5.14
C THR A 34 7.84 3.17 5.14
N VAL A 35 8.28 2.80 3.94
CA VAL A 35 9.33 1.80 3.70
C VAL A 35 10.54 2.50 3.11
N GLY A 36 11.72 2.28 3.71
CA GLY A 36 13.02 2.74 3.20
C GLY A 36 13.27 4.25 3.29
N ARG A 37 12.24 5.10 3.13
CA ARG A 37 12.32 6.56 3.24
C ARG A 37 11.05 7.15 3.85
N PRO A 38 11.14 8.28 4.57
CA PRO A 38 9.98 8.99 5.07
C PRO A 38 9.20 9.66 3.93
N LEU A 39 7.91 9.93 4.16
CA LEU A 39 6.97 10.52 3.18
C LEU A 39 7.54 11.76 2.45
N GLY A 40 8.16 12.70 3.16
CA GLY A 40 8.71 13.92 2.56
C GLY A 40 9.95 13.73 1.67
N GLU A 41 10.66 12.61 1.81
CA GLU A 41 11.82 12.24 0.98
C GLU A 41 11.46 11.23 -0.12
N MET A 42 10.18 10.85 -0.19
CA MET A 42 9.69 9.93 -1.19
C MET A 42 9.79 10.57 -2.57
N GLU A 43 10.22 9.77 -3.54
CA GLU A 43 10.28 10.17 -4.94
C GLU A 43 8.99 9.78 -5.66
N ARG A 44 8.80 10.29 -6.88
CA ARG A 44 7.62 9.93 -7.68
C ARG A 44 7.55 8.41 -7.86
N PRO A 45 6.45 7.75 -7.44
CA PRO A 45 6.31 6.32 -7.56
C PRO A 45 6.12 5.91 -9.02
N GLY A 46 6.51 4.68 -9.35
CA GLY A 46 6.27 4.09 -10.69
C GLY A 46 5.16 3.03 -10.70
N ALA A 47 4.72 2.57 -9.54
CA ALA A 47 3.75 1.49 -9.41
C ALA A 47 2.80 1.68 -8.24
N LEU A 48 1.60 1.11 -8.38
CA LEU A 48 0.60 0.98 -7.33
C LEU A 48 0.33 -0.52 -7.04
N LEU A 49 0.73 -0.99 -5.87
CA LEU A 49 0.63 -2.39 -5.46
C LEU A 49 -0.63 -2.63 -4.63
N LEU A 50 -1.50 -3.51 -5.10
CA LEU A 50 -2.83 -3.73 -4.54
C LEU A 50 -2.97 -5.17 -4.04
N PRO A 51 -3.49 -5.40 -2.83
CA PRO A 51 -3.61 -6.75 -2.29
C PRO A 51 -4.79 -7.47 -2.92
N TYR A 52 -4.58 -8.72 -3.31
CA TYR A 52 -5.64 -9.56 -3.87
C TYR A 52 -6.86 -9.72 -2.96
N CYS A 53 -6.65 -9.62 -1.64
CA CYS A 53 -7.72 -9.79 -0.66
C CYS A 53 -8.82 -8.73 -0.76
N ALA A 54 -8.50 -7.54 -1.32
CA ALA A 54 -9.44 -6.44 -1.56
C ALA A 54 -10.34 -6.65 -2.80
N LYS A 55 -10.04 -7.65 -3.64
CA LYS A 55 -10.99 -8.09 -4.68
C LYS A 55 -12.19 -8.77 -4.03
N LEU A 56 -13.29 -8.94 -4.75
CA LEU A 56 -14.38 -9.81 -4.28
C LEU A 56 -13.92 -11.27 -4.20
N LYS A 57 -14.53 -12.05 -3.31
CA LYS A 57 -14.26 -13.49 -3.20
C LYS A 57 -14.54 -14.23 -4.51
N GLY A 58 -15.67 -13.91 -5.15
CA GLY A 58 -16.08 -14.47 -6.44
C GLY A 58 -15.41 -13.82 -7.66
N CYS A 59 -14.41 -12.94 -7.47
CA CYS A 59 -13.70 -12.33 -8.59
C CYS A 59 -12.89 -13.40 -9.33
N SER A 60 -13.15 -13.58 -10.63
CA SER A 60 -12.39 -14.51 -11.48
C SER A 60 -10.89 -14.19 -11.56
N LEU A 61 -10.53 -12.94 -11.31
CA LEU A 61 -9.15 -12.47 -11.27
C LEU A 61 -8.61 -12.36 -9.84
N ARG A 62 -9.27 -12.90 -8.81
CA ARG A 62 -8.82 -12.76 -7.41
C ARG A 62 -7.37 -13.17 -7.27
N TYR A 63 -7.03 -14.38 -7.70
CA TYR A 63 -5.70 -14.99 -7.58
C TYR A 63 -4.83 -14.81 -8.84
N THR A 64 -5.13 -13.80 -9.65
CA THR A 64 -4.38 -13.48 -10.87
C THR A 64 -4.03 -12.00 -10.88
N ASN A 65 -2.81 -11.66 -11.32
CA ASN A 65 -2.45 -10.27 -11.51
C ASN A 65 -3.39 -9.61 -12.54
N GLY A 66 -3.72 -8.34 -12.33
CA GLY A 66 -4.62 -7.58 -13.19
C GLY A 66 -6.02 -7.38 -12.62
N CYS A 67 -6.81 -6.53 -13.29
CA CYS A 67 -8.20 -6.25 -12.99
C CYS A 67 -8.92 -5.95 -14.31
N SER A 68 -10.12 -6.49 -14.50
CA SER A 68 -10.97 -6.20 -15.66
C SER A 68 -11.76 -4.89 -15.53
N ARG A 69 -11.61 -4.18 -14.40
CA ARG A 69 -12.34 -2.93 -14.08
C ARG A 69 -13.86 -3.08 -14.19
N CYS A 70 -14.39 -4.22 -13.73
CA CYS A 70 -15.83 -4.49 -13.77
C CYS A 70 -16.70 -3.59 -12.87
N GLY A 71 -16.10 -2.69 -12.08
CA GLY A 71 -16.82 -1.77 -11.18
C GLY A 71 -17.32 -2.39 -9.87
N LEU A 72 -17.07 -3.68 -9.62
CA LEU A 72 -17.67 -4.41 -8.49
C LEU A 72 -16.91 -4.31 -7.15
N CYS A 73 -15.69 -3.74 -7.14
CA CYS A 73 -14.90 -3.54 -5.92
C CYS A 73 -13.95 -2.36 -6.04
N SER A 74 -13.37 -1.95 -4.91
CA SER A 74 -12.43 -0.83 -4.82
C SER A 74 -11.14 -1.03 -5.62
N VAL A 75 -10.74 -2.28 -5.91
CA VAL A 75 -9.53 -2.57 -6.72
C VAL A 75 -9.65 -1.99 -8.12
N GLY A 76 -10.83 -2.04 -8.76
CA GLY A 76 -11.02 -1.44 -10.08
C GLY A 76 -10.78 0.08 -10.06
N GLN A 77 -11.30 0.76 -9.05
CA GLN A 77 -11.12 2.20 -8.86
C GLN A 77 -9.65 2.57 -8.59
N ALA A 78 -8.92 1.73 -7.84
CA ALA A 78 -7.50 1.90 -7.62
C ALA A 78 -6.66 1.68 -8.89
N TYR A 79 -7.08 0.75 -9.76
CA TYR A 79 -6.48 0.58 -11.09
C TYR A 79 -6.68 1.82 -11.96
N ASP A 80 -7.84 2.48 -11.89
CA ASP A 80 -8.08 3.73 -12.62
C ASP A 80 -7.28 4.89 -12.03
N LEU A 81 -7.15 4.95 -10.69
CA LEU A 81 -6.29 5.91 -10.00
C LEU A 81 -4.83 5.77 -10.48
N ALA A 82 -4.29 4.55 -10.51
CA ALA A 82 -2.93 4.30 -10.97
C ALA A 82 -2.70 4.84 -12.39
N GLU A 83 -3.58 4.49 -13.34
CA GLU A 83 -3.44 4.91 -14.73
C GLU A 83 -3.52 6.43 -14.89
N ARG A 84 -4.44 7.10 -14.17
CA ARG A 84 -4.56 8.58 -14.23
C ARG A 84 -3.28 9.30 -13.80
N HIS A 85 -2.50 8.72 -12.89
CA HIS A 85 -1.25 9.32 -12.40
C HIS A 85 0.02 8.71 -13.04
N GLY A 86 -0.13 7.85 -14.06
CA GLY A 86 0.98 7.22 -14.77
C GLY A 86 1.70 6.13 -13.98
N LEU A 87 1.01 5.51 -13.01
CA LEU A 87 1.52 4.39 -12.22
C LEU A 87 1.11 3.06 -12.85
N THR A 88 1.97 2.05 -12.73
CA THR A 88 1.63 0.67 -13.12
C THR A 88 0.84 -0.01 -11.98
N PRO A 89 -0.45 -0.35 -12.16
CA PRO A 89 -1.19 -1.10 -11.15
C PRO A 89 -0.82 -2.58 -11.17
N ILE A 90 -0.55 -3.17 -10.01
CA ILE A 90 -0.18 -4.58 -9.86
C ILE A 90 -1.01 -5.20 -8.72
N ALA A 91 -1.72 -6.28 -9.00
CA ALA A 91 -2.43 -7.04 -7.97
C ALA A 91 -1.51 -8.13 -7.40
N ILE A 92 -0.99 -7.88 -6.20
CA ILE A 92 -0.09 -8.76 -5.46
C ILE A 92 -0.87 -9.91 -4.84
N GLN A 93 -0.42 -11.14 -5.11
CA GLN A 93 -1.10 -12.38 -4.73
C GLN A 93 -0.55 -13.05 -3.49
N ASN A 94 0.74 -12.87 -3.24
CA ASN A 94 1.46 -13.40 -2.10
C ASN A 94 2.77 -12.63 -1.94
N TYR A 95 3.50 -12.96 -0.89
CA TYR A 95 4.76 -12.31 -0.57
C TYR A 95 5.85 -12.60 -1.60
N GLU A 96 5.92 -13.82 -2.15
CA GLU A 96 6.91 -14.20 -3.16
C GLU A 96 6.75 -13.38 -4.45
N MET A 97 5.49 -13.15 -4.86
CA MET A 97 5.17 -12.24 -5.95
C MET A 97 5.58 -10.80 -5.60
N LEU A 98 5.28 -10.33 -4.38
CA LEU A 98 5.67 -8.99 -3.94
C LEU A 98 7.17 -8.74 -4.07
N GLU A 99 8.00 -9.65 -3.54
CA GLU A 99 9.46 -9.56 -3.65
C GLU A 99 9.92 -9.47 -5.10
N LYS A 100 9.38 -10.36 -5.95
CA LYS A 100 9.73 -10.42 -7.37
C LYS A 100 9.35 -9.13 -8.10
N GLU A 101 8.17 -8.59 -7.84
CA GLU A 101 7.68 -7.37 -8.48
C GLU A 101 8.49 -6.15 -8.01
N LEU A 102 8.75 -6.00 -6.71
CA LEU A 102 9.56 -4.89 -6.19
C LEU A 102 11.00 -4.93 -6.75
N ALA A 103 11.64 -6.10 -6.77
CA ALA A 103 12.96 -6.26 -7.37
C ALA A 103 12.95 -6.03 -8.89
N GLY A 104 11.86 -6.38 -9.57
CA GLY A 104 11.64 -6.09 -10.99
C GLY A 104 11.53 -4.58 -11.25
N LEU A 105 10.70 -3.88 -10.49
CA LEU A 105 10.50 -2.43 -10.56
C LEU A 105 11.80 -1.68 -10.32
N GLN A 106 12.55 -2.05 -9.27
CA GLN A 106 13.83 -1.44 -8.95
C GLN A 106 14.85 -1.60 -10.09
N ARG A 107 14.97 -2.81 -10.66
CA ARG A 107 15.83 -3.04 -11.84
C ARG A 107 15.37 -2.29 -13.09
N GLY A 108 14.07 -2.03 -13.20
CA GLY A 108 13.46 -1.20 -14.24
C GLY A 108 13.64 0.31 -14.02
N GLY A 109 14.34 0.74 -12.96
CA GLY A 109 14.61 2.15 -12.68
C GLY A 109 13.50 2.86 -11.90
N VAL A 110 12.49 2.14 -11.41
CA VAL A 110 11.48 2.71 -10.51
C VAL A 110 12.14 3.06 -9.18
N ARG A 111 11.88 4.28 -8.68
CA ARG A 111 12.53 4.82 -7.48
C ARG A 111 11.67 4.76 -6.23
N ALA A 112 10.36 4.59 -6.39
CA ALA A 112 9.43 4.39 -5.31
C ALA A 112 8.17 3.63 -5.76
N PHE A 113 7.42 3.08 -4.81
CA PHE A 113 6.08 2.53 -5.05
C PHE A 113 5.07 3.06 -4.03
N VAL A 114 3.80 3.01 -4.39
CA VAL A 114 2.68 3.13 -3.44
C VAL A 114 1.98 1.78 -3.38
N GLY A 115 1.41 1.41 -2.25
CA GLY A 115 0.59 0.21 -2.16
C GLY A 115 -0.39 0.22 -1.01
N SER A 116 -1.09 -0.89 -0.84
CA SER A 116 -1.97 -1.11 0.30
C SER A 116 -1.78 -2.50 0.89
N CYS A 117 -1.81 -2.59 2.22
CA CYS A 117 -1.75 -3.86 2.94
C CYS A 117 -2.36 -3.69 4.34
N CYS A 118 -2.66 -4.81 5.01
CA CYS A 118 -3.03 -4.75 6.42
C CYS A 118 -1.79 -4.55 7.30
N GLU A 119 -1.99 -3.98 8.49
CA GLU A 119 -0.91 -3.75 9.47
C GLU A 119 -0.15 -5.03 9.81
N ALA A 120 -0.85 -6.16 9.95
CA ALA A 120 -0.22 -7.45 10.23
C ALA A 120 0.74 -7.91 9.12
N PHE A 121 0.36 -7.72 7.84
CA PHE A 121 1.25 -8.02 6.72
C PHE A 121 2.49 -7.13 6.75
N TYR A 122 2.30 -5.83 7.00
CA TYR A 122 3.41 -4.89 7.15
C TYR A 122 4.34 -5.26 8.31
N ALA A 123 3.79 -5.55 9.49
CA ALA A 123 4.55 -5.91 10.69
C ALA A 123 5.38 -7.19 10.49
N LYS A 124 4.83 -8.19 9.78
CA LYS A 124 5.51 -9.44 9.46
C LYS A 124 6.67 -9.26 8.47
N HIS A 125 6.53 -8.33 7.53
CA HIS A 125 7.45 -8.16 6.39
C HIS A 125 8.23 -6.85 6.39
N CYS A 126 8.22 -6.08 7.48
CA CYS A 126 8.90 -4.78 7.53
C CYS A 126 10.41 -4.89 7.26
N ALA A 127 11.08 -5.89 7.86
CA ALA A 127 12.49 -6.16 7.63
C ALA A 127 12.78 -6.62 6.19
N ASP A 128 11.82 -7.33 5.58
CA ASP A 128 11.93 -7.75 4.19
C ASP A 128 11.85 -6.56 3.23
N PHE A 129 10.92 -5.65 3.46
CA PHE A 129 10.81 -4.40 2.72
C PHE A 129 12.11 -3.57 2.80
N GLU A 130 12.72 -3.48 3.99
CA GLU A 130 14.02 -2.84 4.17
C GLU A 130 15.14 -3.56 3.39
N ARG A 131 15.14 -4.91 3.38
CA ARG A 131 16.11 -5.74 2.64
C ARG A 131 15.97 -5.60 1.11
N ILE A 132 14.75 -5.49 0.59
CA ILE A 132 14.48 -5.29 -0.84
C ILE A 132 14.96 -3.89 -1.27
N GLY A 133 14.82 -2.90 -0.40
CA GLY A 133 15.46 -1.59 -0.57
C GLY A 133 14.81 -0.68 -1.62
N LEU A 134 13.64 -1.02 -2.15
CA LEU A 134 12.82 -0.08 -2.93
C LEU A 134 11.95 0.74 -1.95
N PRO A 135 12.12 2.08 -1.88
CA PRO A 135 11.29 2.90 -1.02
C PRO A 135 9.81 2.84 -1.41
N GLY A 136 8.92 3.00 -0.45
CA GLY A 136 7.49 3.08 -0.77
C GLY A 136 6.61 3.51 0.38
N ILE A 137 5.34 3.73 0.03
CA ILE A 137 4.29 4.10 0.99
C ILE A 137 3.17 3.09 0.91
N LEU A 138 2.82 2.53 2.06
CA LEU A 138 1.75 1.57 2.21
C LEU A 138 0.58 2.25 2.96
N VAL A 139 -0.60 2.17 2.37
CA VAL A 139 -1.84 2.63 2.99
C VAL A 139 -2.57 1.43 3.59
N GLY A 140 -2.90 1.54 4.87
CA GLY A 140 -3.71 0.57 5.59
C GLY A 140 -5.06 0.35 4.92
N LEU A 141 -5.53 -0.90 4.96
CA LEU A 141 -6.88 -1.22 4.50
C LEU A 141 -7.92 -0.73 5.52
N ASP A 142 -9.09 -0.34 5.03
CA ASP A 142 -10.20 0.06 5.89
C ASP A 142 -10.96 -1.20 6.35
N SER A 143 -11.38 -1.23 7.62
CA SER A 143 -12.03 -2.32 8.39
C SER A 143 -11.14 -3.38 9.10
N SER A 144 -11.72 -3.89 10.20
CA SER A 144 -11.20 -4.90 11.14
C SER A 144 -10.48 -6.04 10.43
N THR A 145 -9.20 -6.19 10.73
CA THR A 145 -8.34 -7.09 9.96
C THR A 145 -8.61 -8.56 10.29
N CYS A 146 -8.20 -9.45 9.38
CA CYS A 146 -8.24 -10.91 9.58
C CYS A 146 -7.39 -11.41 10.76
N TYR A 147 -6.42 -10.61 11.19
CA TYR A 147 -5.53 -10.89 12.30
C TYR A 147 -6.18 -10.65 13.66
N ASP A 148 -7.02 -9.60 13.77
CA ASP A 148 -7.77 -9.27 15.01
C ASP A 148 -8.72 -10.40 15.44
N LEU A 149 -9.04 -11.31 14.52
CA LEU A 149 -9.95 -12.43 14.73
C LEU A 149 -9.25 -13.81 14.84
N GLY A 150 -7.90 -13.85 14.83
CA GLY A 150 -7.13 -15.10 14.93
C GLY A 150 -7.37 -16.08 13.78
N GLN A 151 -7.73 -15.59 12.59
CA GLN A 151 -8.15 -16.41 11.45
C GLN A 151 -7.11 -16.46 10.32
N GLU A 152 -5.82 -16.35 10.67
CA GLU A 152 -4.67 -16.42 9.76
C GLU A 152 -4.72 -17.65 8.86
N GLU A 153 -4.99 -18.82 9.45
CA GLU A 153 -5.09 -20.06 8.70
C GLU A 153 -6.23 -20.06 7.68
N LYS A 154 -7.37 -19.43 8.00
CA LYS A 154 -8.50 -19.32 7.08
C LYS A 154 -8.24 -18.29 5.99
N ALA A 155 -7.52 -17.20 6.28
CA ALA A 155 -7.07 -16.26 5.24
C ALA A 155 -6.09 -16.94 4.27
N HIS A 156 -5.15 -17.73 4.78
CA HIS A 156 -4.23 -18.53 3.99
C HIS A 156 -4.93 -19.63 3.16
N ARG A 157 -6.04 -20.20 3.67
CA ARG A 157 -6.88 -21.17 2.95
C ARG A 157 -7.98 -20.54 2.07
N GLY A 158 -8.10 -19.22 2.03
CA GLY A 158 -9.14 -18.51 1.26
C GLY A 158 -10.55 -18.55 1.86
N GLU A 159 -10.68 -19.00 3.11
CA GLU A 159 -11.94 -19.18 3.87
C GLU A 159 -12.34 -17.95 4.70
N TYR A 160 -11.49 -16.92 4.78
CA TYR A 160 -11.79 -15.69 5.54
C TYR A 160 -13.01 -14.95 4.97
N GLU A 161 -13.99 -14.61 5.83
CA GLU A 161 -15.29 -14.00 5.48
C GLU A 161 -15.32 -12.47 5.41
N GLY A 162 -14.30 -11.77 5.93
CA GLY A 162 -14.23 -10.31 5.83
C GLY A 162 -13.85 -9.87 4.42
N GLN A 163 -14.66 -8.98 3.84
CA GLN A 163 -14.29 -8.23 2.64
C GLN A 163 -13.61 -6.95 3.09
N THR A 164 -12.28 -6.91 2.98
CA THR A 164 -11.51 -5.71 3.31
C THR A 164 -11.53 -4.76 2.11
N GLU A 165 -11.81 -3.48 2.34
CA GLU A 165 -11.84 -2.46 1.29
C GLU A 165 -10.58 -1.60 1.31
N LEU A 166 -10.16 -1.12 0.14
CA LEU A 166 -9.09 -0.13 0.06
C LEU A 166 -9.61 1.20 0.60
N ASN A 167 -8.80 1.87 1.43
CA ASN A 167 -9.06 3.26 1.77
C ASN A 167 -8.72 4.15 0.56
N LEU A 168 -9.65 4.22 -0.41
CA LEU A 168 -9.46 4.92 -1.68
C LEU A 168 -9.24 6.42 -1.49
N LYS A 169 -9.84 7.01 -0.45
CA LYS A 169 -9.64 8.43 -0.11
C LYS A 169 -8.17 8.66 0.25
N LEU A 170 -7.65 7.94 1.25
CA LEU A 170 -6.27 8.12 1.73
C LEU A 170 -5.25 7.70 0.66
N LEU A 171 -5.54 6.63 -0.08
CA LEU A 171 -4.70 6.18 -1.19
C LEU A 171 -4.61 7.23 -2.29
N GLY A 172 -5.75 7.84 -2.66
CA GLY A 172 -5.80 8.94 -3.62
C GLY A 172 -4.96 10.14 -3.18
N GLN A 173 -5.10 10.57 -1.92
CA GLN A 173 -4.34 11.68 -1.35
C GLN A 173 -2.82 11.41 -1.36
N VAL A 174 -2.40 10.18 -1.03
CA VAL A 174 -0.98 9.79 -1.07
C VAL A 174 -0.45 9.78 -2.51
N VAL A 175 -1.21 9.21 -3.46
CA VAL A 175 -0.81 9.21 -4.88
C VAL A 175 -0.69 10.64 -5.39
N GLU A 176 -1.72 11.46 -5.18
CA GLU A 176 -1.73 12.88 -5.60
C GLU A 176 -0.55 13.64 -5.01
N HIS A 177 -0.28 13.49 -3.71
CA HIS A 177 0.86 14.14 -3.06
C HIS A 177 2.20 13.81 -3.73
N LEU A 178 2.39 12.56 -4.15
CA LEU A 178 3.66 12.08 -4.68
C LEU A 178 3.81 12.26 -6.20
N THR A 179 2.72 12.51 -6.93
CA THR A 179 2.74 12.61 -8.40
C THR A 179 2.48 14.02 -8.91
N ASP A 180 1.77 14.83 -8.14
CA ASP A 180 1.29 16.15 -8.57
C ASP A 180 2.07 17.29 -7.90
N ASP A 181 2.93 16.99 -6.91
CA ASP A 181 3.96 17.92 -6.46
C ASP A 181 4.99 18.08 -7.59
N GLY A 182 4.82 19.15 -8.36
CA GLY A 182 5.81 19.68 -9.30
C GLY A 182 7.09 20.10 -8.59
N ARG A 183 7.92 19.13 -8.24
CA ARG A 183 9.36 19.32 -8.06
C ARG A 183 10.04 19.40 -9.42
#